data_AF-A0A0J1FXT9-F1
#
_entry.id   AF-A0A0J1FXT9-F1
#
_cell.length_a   1.000
_cell.length_b   1.000
_cell.length_c   1.000
_cell.angle_alpha   90.00
_cell.angle_beta   90.00
_cell.angle_gamma   90.00
#
_symmetry.space_group_name_H-M   'P 1'
#
loop_
_entity.id
_entity.type
_entity.pdbx_description
1 polymer ?
#
loop_
_entity_poly.entity_id
_entity_poly.type
_entity_poly.pdbx_seq_one_letter_code
_entity_poly.pdbx_strand_id
1 'polypeptide(L)' 'MWYGNMTPELEKLYDEYYNVFGGDPDEYDELEYGANEYDDYIKDIKTSIRLKRELPSINE' A
#
# COMPACT_ATOMS: atom_id res chain seq x y z
N MET A 1 -6.30 -1.21 5.17
CA MET A 1 -6.11 -2.27 6.19
C MET A 1 -5.78 -3.60 5.52
N TRP A 2 -5.00 -4.49 6.17
CA TRP A 2 -4.72 -5.83 5.64
C TRP A 2 -5.66 -6.88 6.24
N TYR A 3 -6.66 -7.36 5.48
CA TYR A 3 -7.66 -8.34 5.96
C TYR A 3 -8.29 -7.94 7.31
N GLY A 4 -8.59 -6.65 7.49
CA GLY A 4 -9.14 -6.09 8.73
C GLY A 4 -8.14 -5.93 9.88
N ASN A 5 -6.85 -6.23 9.66
CA ASN A 5 -5.77 -5.99 10.62
C ASN A 5 -4.93 -4.78 10.20
N MET A 6 -4.63 -3.93 11.18
CA MET A 6 -3.70 -2.81 11.02
C MET A 6 -2.52 -3.03 11.97
N THR A 7 -1.33 -3.25 11.42
CA THR A 7 -0.11 -3.31 12.23
C THR A 7 0.48 -1.91 12.38
N PRO A 8 1.29 -1.64 13.43
CA PRO A 8 1.95 -0.34 13.58
C PRO A 8 2.91 0.03 12.42
N GLU A 9 3.41 -0.96 11.69
CA GLU A 9 4.21 -0.71 10.47
C GLU A 9 3.30 -0.28 9.32
N LEU A 10 2.17 -0.98 9.13
CA LEU A 10 1.20 -0.66 8.09
C LEU A 10 0.58 0.71 8.31
N GLU A 11 0.25 1.07 9.55
CA GLU A 11 -0.27 2.39 9.91
C GLU A 11 0.68 3.52 9.48
N LYS A 12 1.98 3.39 9.79
CA LYS A 12 2.98 4.38 9.36
C LYS A 12 3.11 4.48 7.84
N LEU A 13 3.05 3.34 7.15
CA LEU A 13 3.12 3.32 5.68
C LEU A 13 1.88 3.96 5.05
N TYR A 14 0.71 3.80 5.65
CA TYR A 14 -0.52 4.46 5.21
C TYR A 14 -0.41 5.97 5.41
N ASP A 15 0.04 6.42 6.58
CA ASP A 15 0.27 7.85 6.82
C ASP A 15 1.28 8.44 5.81
N GLU A 16 2.38 7.74 5.54
CA GLU A 16 3.38 8.18 4.56
C GLU A 16 2.80 8.21 3.13
N TYR A 17 2.06 7.17 2.74
CA TYR A 17 1.40 7.10 1.43
C TYR A 17 0.38 8.23 1.27
N TYR A 18 -0.50 8.44 2.25
CA TYR A 18 -1.49 9.51 2.28
C TYR A 18 -0.83 10.90 2.18
N ASN A 19 0.29 11.12 2.88
CA ASN A 19 1.01 12.39 2.78
C ASN A 19 1.59 12.66 1.38
N VAL A 20 1.88 11.62 0.60
CA VAL A 20 2.45 11.74 -0.75
C VAL A 20 1.36 11.86 -1.81
N PHE A 21 0.30 11.06 -1.71
CA PHE A 21 -0.71 10.90 -2.76
C PHE A 21 -2.09 11.46 -2.40
N GLY A 22 -2.38 11.67 -1.12
CA GLY A 22 -3.66 12.21 -0.64
C GLY A 22 -4.82 11.21 -0.62
N GLY A 23 -4.54 9.93 -0.82
CA GLY A 23 -5.49 8.82 -0.75
C GLY A 23 -4.84 7.61 -0.07
N ASP A 24 -5.65 6.61 0.30
CA ASP A 24 -5.16 5.43 1.00
C ASP A 24 -4.74 4.30 0.04
N PRO A 25 -3.71 3.52 0.38
CA PRO A 25 -3.22 2.43 -0.48
C PRO A 25 -4.17 1.22 -0.59
N ASP A 26 -5.26 1.17 0.18
CA ASP A 26 -6.34 0.17 0.05
C ASP A 26 -7.54 0.67 -0.77
N GLU A 27 -7.51 1.89 -1.31
CA GLU A 27 -8.56 2.37 -2.23
C GLU A 27 -8.57 1.63 -3.59
N TYR A 28 -7.51 0.87 -3.89
CA TYR A 28 -7.36 0.14 -5.14
C TYR A 28 -7.82 -1.31 -4.98
N ASP A 29 -9.13 -1.52 -5.02
CA ASP A 29 -9.77 -2.85 -4.98
C ASP A 29 -9.24 -3.82 -6.07
N GLU A 30 -8.64 -3.30 -7.16
CA GLU A 30 -8.12 -4.07 -8.29
C GLU A 30 -6.78 -4.76 -8.04
N LEU A 31 -6.04 -4.41 -6.97
CA LEU A 31 -4.69 -4.94 -6.74
C LEU A 31 -4.65 -6.38 -6.20
N GLU A 32 -5.80 -6.99 -5.92
CA GLU A 32 -6.03 -8.40 -5.51
C GLU A 32 -4.88 -9.09 -4.75
N TYR A 33 -4.32 -8.45 -3.72
CA TYR A 33 -3.29 -9.07 -2.88
C TYR A 33 -3.88 -10.25 -2.08
N GLY A 34 -3.34 -11.45 -2.31
CA GLY A 34 -3.71 -12.67 -1.59
C GLY A 34 -3.28 -12.64 -0.12
N ALA A 35 -3.90 -13.47 0.72
CA ALA A 35 -3.64 -13.48 2.17
C ALA A 35 -2.18 -13.81 2.55
N ASN A 36 -1.42 -14.42 1.62
CA ASN A 36 -0.01 -14.74 1.79
C ASN A 36 0.94 -13.69 1.20
N GLU A 37 0.42 -12.58 0.66
CA GLU A 37 1.17 -11.57 -0.08
C GLU A 37 1.36 -10.28 0.73
N TYR A 38 1.26 -10.36 2.06
CA TYR A 38 1.44 -9.19 2.94
C TYR A 38 2.80 -8.52 2.73
N ASP A 39 3.86 -9.32 2.59
CA ASP A 39 5.22 -8.80 2.39
C ASP A 39 5.37 -8.08 1.04
N ASP A 40 4.71 -8.60 0.00
CA ASP A 40 4.70 -7.98 -1.33
C ASP A 40 3.86 -6.68 -1.31
N TYR A 41 2.70 -6.69 -0.64
CA TYR A 41 1.89 -5.49 -0.43
C TYR A 41 2.68 -4.37 0.28
N ILE A 42 3.36 -4.69 1.38
CA ILE A 42 4.21 -3.75 2.12
C ILE A 42 5.34 -3.22 1.24
N LYS A 43 5.98 -4.10 0.46
CA LYS A 43 7.07 -3.75 -0.44
C LYS A 43 6.60 -2.82 -1.55
N ASP A 44 5.41 -3.04 -2.09
CA ASP A 44 4.84 -2.20 -3.15
C ASP A 44 4.43 -0.83 -2.61
N ILE A 45 3.84 -0.75 -1.41
CA ILE A 45 3.59 0.54 -0.74
C ILE A 45 4.92 1.30 -0.54
N LYS A 46 5.98 0.64 -0.04
CA LYS A 46 7.29 1.30 0.11
C LYS A 46 7.87 1.76 -1.23
N THR A 47 7.69 0.96 -2.28
CA THR A 47 8.15 1.28 -3.64
C THR A 47 7.37 2.46 -4.23
N SER A 48 6.06 2.53 -3.98
CA SER A 48 5.18 3.62 -4.42
C SER A 48 5.63 4.97 -3.88
N ILE A 49 5.83 5.04 -2.56
CA ILE A 49 6.29 6.23 -1.84
C ILE A 49 7.66 6.66 -2.38
N ARG A 50 8.58 5.70 -2.55
CA ARG A 50 9.94 5.95 -3.05
C ARG A 50 9.95 6.50 -4.47
N LEU A 51 9.13 5.92 -5.36
CA LEU A 51 9.07 6.31 -6.77
C LEU A 51 8.13 7.51 -7.00
N LYS A 52 7.37 7.91 -5.98
CA LYS A 52 6.26 8.88 -6.08
C LYS A 52 5.29 8.52 -7.20
N ARG A 53 4.98 7.22 -7.30
CA ARG A 53 3.97 6.67 -8.21
C ARG A 53 2.95 5.94 -7.36
N GLU A 54 1.67 6.15 -7.64
CA GLU A 54 0.59 5.45 -6.95
C GLU A 54 0.71 3.93 -7.20
N LEU A 55 0.26 3.14 -6.22
CA LEU A 55 0.29 1.67 -6.27
C LEU A 55 -0.18 1.02 -7.58
N PRO A 56 -1.33 1.39 -8.18
CA PRO A 56 -1.78 0.81 -9.45
C PRO A 56 -0.75 0.97 -10.57
N SER A 57 0.03 2.05 -10.58
CA SER A 57 1.05 2.31 -11.61
C SER A 57 2.34 1.51 -11.46
N ILE A 58 2.47 0.69 -10.41
CA ILE A 58 3.66 -0.12 -10.14
C ILE A 58 3.43 -1.59 -10.51
N ASN A 59 2.17 -1.99 -10.59
CA ASN A 59 1.71 -3.30 -11.06
C ASN A 59 1.35 -3.31 -12.57
N GLU A 60 1.65 -2.23 -13.28
CA GLU A 60 1.51 -2.07 -14.75
C GLU A 60 2.80 -2.48 -15.49
#